data_AF-A0A0S8HHH6-F1
#
_entry.id   AF-A0A0S8HHH6-F1
#
_cell.length_a   1.000
_cell.length_b   1.000
_cell.length_c   1.000
_cell.angle_alpha   90.00
_cell.angle_beta   90.00
_cell.angle_gamma   90.00
#
_symmetry.space_group_name_H-M   'P 1'
#
loop_
_entity.id
_entity.type
_entity.pdbx_description
1 polymer ?
#
loop_
_entity_poly.entity_id
_entity_poly.type
_entity_poly.pdbx_seq_one_letter_code
_entity_poly.pdbx_strand_id
1 'polypeptide(L)'
;MTANIKRAVVLLLSLLFSFITGYSQKTLQAVFTSAPPLIDGIITPGEWTGADSSTNFIQMEPRKGMPASEPTTAYLLFDHQFIYVAFSCYHSDPKDIVARIQQRDELTKNDDIVAILLDTYSDKRTAFVFFINPLNTQIDMRVSDDGRSLDLNWDAEWISAASVTPYGWIAEMAIPFKSISYKADIDTWGINFGRIIRKNSETAYWSEELSDDFRVSQGGILSGIQPPERKARVKLFPYGTIRYEDSDATGIYKKWKPNAGLDAEVGITSQLVTNLTLNPDFATVEGDQEQINLTRWELSWPEKRLFFLEGNDMFNTRIRTFYSRRIGDIHYGGKITGKVGGMNMNVLTARSVEEPDVQEPSSWYTAVRLKQDILKSSFVGLTFVDKSWNGGYTRSLSADYLLNLGKTWKLTGQYVTSAPGDWLTHSAWYVRFARENNIYHYHIRYSNTGENFRDNVNKTGFIRDDDMKELDSDITYRWWADNKWIKYISIGTYNNIFWNHQNVFRSWYITERFRMYLQNRFSLDFSYNNEFKLY
;
A
#
# COMPACT_ATOMS: atom_id res chain seq x y z
N MET A 1 5.04 -2.21 52.61
CA MET A 1 5.72 -2.41 51.31
C MET A 1 4.83 -2.14 50.08
N THR A 2 3.51 -2.23 50.19
CA THR A 2 2.55 -2.09 49.07
C THR A 2 2.20 -0.64 48.67
N ALA A 3 2.38 0.35 49.55
CA ALA A 3 2.12 1.76 49.24
C ALA A 3 3.24 2.43 48.41
N ASN A 4 4.49 1.97 48.55
CA ASN A 4 5.64 2.52 47.82
C ASN A 4 5.71 2.04 46.36
N ILE A 5 5.15 0.86 46.05
CA ILE A 5 5.10 0.34 44.67
C ILE A 5 4.05 1.10 43.84
N LYS A 6 2.90 1.47 44.43
CA LYS A 6 1.89 2.29 43.73
C LYS A 6 2.39 3.72 43.44
N ARG A 7 3.17 4.33 44.34
CA ARG A 7 3.80 5.63 44.09
C ARG A 7 4.91 5.56 43.04
N ALA A 8 5.70 4.47 43.00
CA ALA A 8 6.71 4.26 41.97
C ALA A 8 6.10 4.05 40.57
N VAL A 9 4.99 3.31 40.45
CA VAL A 9 4.29 3.10 39.17
C VAL A 9 3.63 4.39 38.67
N VAL A 10 3.06 5.21 39.56
CA VAL A 10 2.49 6.52 39.19
C VAL A 10 3.59 7.54 38.83
N LEU A 11 4.74 7.52 39.52
CA LEU A 11 5.89 8.37 39.16
C LEU A 11 6.57 7.96 37.85
N LEU A 12 6.63 6.66 37.54
CA LEU A 12 7.12 6.15 36.23
C LEU A 12 6.18 6.53 35.08
N LEU A 13 4.86 6.52 35.33
CA LEU A 13 3.83 6.96 34.37
C LEU A 13 3.82 8.49 34.16
N SER A 14 4.14 9.29 35.17
CA SER A 14 4.26 10.75 35.03
C SER A 14 5.59 11.21 34.40
N LEU A 15 6.67 10.46 34.55
CA LEU A 15 7.96 10.74 33.90
C LEU A 15 7.98 10.36 32.40
N LEU A 16 7.03 9.55 31.93
CA LEU A 16 6.81 9.26 30.51
C LEU A 16 6.13 10.40 29.73
N PHE A 17 5.74 11.49 30.40
CA PHE A 17 4.98 12.59 29.79
C PHE A 17 5.76 13.90 29.58
N SER A 18 7.06 13.95 29.88
CA SER A 18 7.85 15.17 29.73
C SER A 18 8.94 14.99 28.67
N PHE A 19 8.59 15.41 27.45
CA PHE A 19 9.39 16.12 26.43
C PHE A 19 8.66 15.92 25.09
N ILE A 20 7.48 16.54 24.95
CA ILE A 20 6.96 16.86 23.62
C ILE A 20 7.69 18.14 23.22
N THR A 21 8.90 18.00 22.67
CA THR A 21 9.40 19.02 21.75
C THR A 21 8.46 18.99 20.56
N GLY A 22 7.50 19.92 20.56
CA GLY A 22 6.63 20.16 19.43
C GLY A 22 7.45 20.81 18.33
N TYR A 23 8.15 20.00 17.53
CA TYR A 23 8.66 20.48 16.27
C TYR A 23 7.47 20.74 15.34
N SER A 24 7.38 21.97 14.84
CA SER A 24 6.33 22.39 13.91
C SER A 24 6.58 21.73 12.55
N GLN A 25 5.55 21.11 11.96
CA GLN A 25 5.66 20.57 10.60
C GLN A 25 6.06 21.70 9.64
N LYS A 26 7.01 21.44 8.74
CA LYS A 26 7.34 22.38 7.65
C LYS A 26 6.08 22.64 6.83
N THR A 27 5.89 23.88 6.41
CA THR A 27 4.75 24.30 5.58
C THR A 27 5.26 24.81 4.24
N LEU A 28 4.56 24.43 3.17
CA LEU A 28 4.74 24.94 1.81
C LEU A 28 3.46 25.65 1.39
N GLN A 29 3.58 26.82 0.78
CA GLN A 29 2.45 27.53 0.20
C GLN A 29 2.19 27.02 -1.23
N ALA A 30 1.00 26.47 -1.48
CA ALA A 30 0.50 26.24 -2.83
C ALA A 30 0.11 27.58 -3.45
N VAL A 31 0.56 27.83 -4.68
CA VAL A 31 0.29 29.08 -5.39
C VAL A 31 -0.43 28.77 -6.69
N PHE A 32 -1.55 29.45 -6.91
CA PHE A 32 -2.31 29.36 -8.14
C PHE A 32 -1.55 30.05 -9.28
N THR A 33 -1.51 29.42 -10.46
CA THR A 33 -0.96 30.03 -11.67
C THR A 33 -2.01 30.09 -12.78
N SER A 34 -2.05 31.23 -13.48
CA SER A 34 -2.82 31.39 -14.73
C SER A 34 -1.97 31.12 -15.98
N ALA A 35 -0.67 30.89 -15.81
CA ALA A 35 0.30 30.57 -16.86
C ALA A 35 0.98 29.25 -16.47
N PRO A 36 0.39 28.10 -16.81
CA PRO A 36 0.92 26.80 -16.41
C PRO A 36 2.31 26.57 -17.04
N PRO A 37 3.25 25.96 -16.30
CA PRO A 37 4.57 25.62 -16.84
C PRO A 37 4.45 24.56 -17.94
N LEU A 38 5.39 24.58 -18.89
CA LEU A 38 5.51 23.53 -19.90
C LEU A 38 6.29 22.36 -19.28
N ILE A 39 5.73 21.16 -19.33
CA ILE A 39 6.40 19.97 -18.80
C ILE A 39 7.35 19.42 -19.86
N ASP A 40 8.55 19.99 -19.94
CA ASP A 40 9.61 19.60 -20.89
C ASP A 40 10.93 19.19 -20.23
N GLY A 41 11.00 19.28 -18.90
CA GLY A 41 12.16 18.90 -18.10
C GLY A 41 13.18 20.02 -18.01
N ILE A 42 12.80 21.27 -18.31
CA ILE A 42 13.67 22.44 -18.30
C ILE A 42 12.97 23.55 -17.51
N ILE A 43 13.57 23.98 -16.40
CA ILE A 43 13.06 25.14 -15.65
C ILE A 43 13.55 26.42 -16.33
N THR A 44 12.68 27.07 -17.11
CA THR A 44 13.03 28.34 -17.78
C THR A 44 12.88 29.54 -16.83
N PRO A 45 13.68 30.62 -17.00
CA PRO A 45 13.57 31.80 -16.16
C PRO A 45 12.16 32.41 -16.23
N GLY A 46 11.49 32.54 -15.08
CA GLY A 46 10.17 33.14 -14.99
C GLY A 46 9.02 32.14 -14.90
N GLU A 47 9.22 30.91 -15.34
CA GLU A 47 8.17 29.88 -15.44
C GLU A 47 7.60 29.46 -14.09
N TRP A 48 8.47 29.33 -13.09
CA TRP A 48 8.10 28.96 -11.72
C TRP A 48 8.03 30.19 -10.79
N THR A 49 7.84 31.39 -11.33
CA THR A 49 7.78 32.62 -10.54
C THR A 49 6.61 32.60 -9.56
N GLY A 50 6.89 32.95 -8.30
CA GLY A 50 5.88 32.99 -7.25
C GLY A 50 5.60 31.64 -6.60
N ALA A 51 6.11 30.53 -7.14
CA ALA A 51 6.09 29.24 -6.46
C ALA A 51 6.91 29.33 -5.16
N ASP A 52 6.37 28.79 -4.07
CA ASP A 52 7.17 28.55 -2.88
C ASP A 52 8.19 27.43 -3.15
N SER A 53 9.33 27.49 -2.48
CA SER A 53 10.47 26.61 -2.74
C SER A 53 10.79 25.73 -1.52
N SER A 54 10.80 24.43 -1.74
CA SER A 54 11.17 23.41 -0.76
C SER A 54 12.65 23.10 -0.87
N THR A 55 13.45 23.54 0.10
CA THR A 55 14.90 23.30 0.19
C THR A 55 15.27 22.62 1.51
N ASN A 56 16.57 22.40 1.75
CA ASN A 56 17.10 21.83 3.00
C ASN A 56 16.52 20.44 3.32
N PHE A 57 16.62 19.55 2.33
CA PHE A 57 16.31 18.13 2.51
C PHE A 57 17.23 17.52 3.57
N ILE A 58 16.70 16.62 4.36
CA ILE A 58 17.42 15.91 5.41
C ILE A 58 17.49 14.42 5.10
N GLN A 59 18.62 13.82 5.40
CA GLN A 59 18.87 12.40 5.21
C GLN A 59 18.04 11.59 6.21
N MET A 60 17.42 10.56 5.68
CA MET A 60 16.89 9.44 6.46
C MET A 60 17.88 8.28 6.46
N GLU A 61 18.55 8.07 5.33
CA GLU A 61 19.67 7.15 5.14
C GLU A 61 20.76 7.89 4.37
N PRO A 62 22.06 7.61 4.62
CA PRO A 62 22.59 6.72 5.66
C PRO A 62 22.63 7.39 7.04
N ARG A 63 22.75 8.72 7.12
CA ARG A 63 22.97 9.46 8.37
C ARG A 63 21.71 10.23 8.75
N LYS A 64 20.81 9.56 9.46
CA LYS A 64 19.53 10.14 9.87
C LYS A 64 19.69 11.53 10.52
N GLY A 65 18.94 12.51 10.02
CA GLY A 65 18.90 13.89 10.52
C GLY A 65 19.98 14.83 9.97
N MET A 66 20.96 14.32 9.21
CA MET A 66 21.96 15.17 8.55
C MET A 66 21.38 15.88 7.32
N PRO A 67 21.93 17.03 6.88
CA PRO A 67 21.58 17.61 5.59
C PRO A 67 21.86 16.66 4.42
N ALA A 68 21.03 16.72 3.37
CA ALA A 68 21.27 15.99 2.13
C ALA A 68 22.65 16.35 1.53
N SER A 69 23.34 15.36 0.97
CA SER A 69 24.69 15.55 0.41
C SER A 69 24.68 16.33 -0.90
N GLU A 70 23.60 16.22 -1.68
CA GLU A 70 23.41 16.94 -2.92
C GLU A 70 22.21 17.90 -2.81
N PRO A 71 22.39 19.21 -3.01
CA PRO A 71 21.30 20.18 -2.91
C PRO A 71 20.13 19.83 -3.84
N THR A 72 18.92 19.90 -3.32
CA THR A 72 17.70 19.67 -4.08
C THR A 72 16.69 20.75 -3.72
N THR A 73 16.05 21.32 -4.75
CA THR A 73 14.94 22.26 -4.59
C THR A 73 13.72 21.68 -5.28
N ALA A 74 12.57 21.68 -4.60
CA ALA A 74 11.29 21.37 -5.20
C ALA A 74 10.38 22.61 -5.23
N TYR A 75 9.62 22.77 -6.31
CA TYR A 75 8.66 23.85 -6.53
C TYR A 75 7.27 23.27 -6.69
N LEU A 76 6.24 23.99 -6.26
CA LEU A 76 4.85 23.59 -6.47
C LEU A 76 4.00 24.78 -6.94
N LEU A 77 3.25 24.56 -8.01
CA LEU A 77 2.17 25.42 -8.49
C LEU A 77 0.92 24.57 -8.70
N PHE A 78 -0.23 25.21 -8.85
CA PHE A 78 -1.45 24.53 -9.28
C PHE A 78 -2.32 25.46 -10.13
N ASP A 79 -3.20 24.87 -10.93
CA ASP A 79 -4.29 25.57 -11.59
C ASP A 79 -5.62 24.81 -11.37
N HIS A 80 -6.63 25.05 -12.21
CA HIS A 80 -7.91 24.34 -12.09
C HIS A 80 -7.89 22.89 -12.58
N GLN A 81 -6.82 22.44 -13.22
CA GLN A 81 -6.72 21.15 -13.89
C GLN A 81 -5.61 20.26 -13.32
N PHE A 82 -4.47 20.83 -12.94
CA PHE A 82 -3.26 20.12 -12.54
C PHE A 82 -2.61 20.72 -11.29
N ILE A 83 -1.85 19.86 -10.63
CA ILE A 83 -0.81 20.22 -9.68
C ILE A 83 0.52 20.08 -10.43
N TYR A 84 1.31 21.14 -10.44
CA TYR A 84 2.61 21.19 -11.10
C TYR A 84 3.72 21.08 -10.06
N VAL A 85 4.68 20.21 -10.33
CA VAL A 85 5.83 19.99 -9.44
C VAL A 85 7.10 19.99 -10.25
N ALA A 86 8.11 20.75 -9.84
CA ALA A 86 9.45 20.69 -10.42
C ALA A 86 10.49 20.35 -9.36
N PHE A 87 11.51 19.62 -9.75
CA PHE A 87 12.70 19.34 -8.96
C PHE A 87 13.93 19.84 -9.70
N SER A 88 14.74 20.66 -9.03
CA SER A 88 16.10 20.96 -9.42
C SER A 88 17.04 20.17 -8.52
N CYS A 89 17.67 19.12 -9.07
CA CYS A 89 18.53 18.20 -8.34
C CYS A 89 19.98 18.46 -8.73
N TYR A 90 20.73 19.15 -7.87
CA TYR A 90 22.15 19.37 -8.12
C TYR A 90 22.94 18.07 -7.94
N HIS A 91 24.06 17.95 -8.65
CA HIS A 91 25.10 16.96 -8.42
C HIS A 91 26.46 17.66 -8.47
N SER A 92 27.30 17.40 -7.49
CA SER A 92 28.69 17.86 -7.45
C SER A 92 29.50 17.39 -8.67
N ASP A 93 29.23 16.17 -9.16
CA ASP A 93 29.69 15.67 -10.48
C ASP A 93 28.50 15.06 -11.24
N PRO A 94 28.08 15.60 -12.40
CA PRO A 94 27.00 15.04 -13.21
C PRO A 94 27.23 13.57 -13.64
N LYS A 95 28.48 13.09 -13.65
CA LYS A 95 28.80 11.67 -13.96
C LYS A 95 28.34 10.71 -12.86
N ASP A 96 28.04 11.21 -11.67
CA ASP A 96 27.55 10.41 -10.56
C ASP A 96 26.04 10.16 -10.61
N ILE A 97 25.31 10.83 -11.50
CA ILE A 97 23.89 10.59 -11.75
C ILE A 97 23.71 9.17 -12.30
N VAL A 98 22.89 8.35 -11.62
CA VAL A 98 22.61 6.97 -12.06
C VAL A 98 21.17 6.87 -12.53
N ALA A 99 20.96 6.54 -13.80
CA ALA A 99 19.66 6.19 -14.33
C ALA A 99 19.80 5.05 -15.36
N ARG A 100 19.14 3.93 -15.10
CA ARG A 100 19.27 2.68 -15.88
C ARG A 100 17.92 2.05 -16.19
N ILE A 101 16.96 2.22 -15.30
CA ILE A 101 15.64 1.60 -15.42
C ILE A 101 14.76 2.49 -16.29
N GLN A 102 14.19 1.92 -17.35
CA GLN A 102 13.35 2.62 -18.32
C GLN A 102 11.89 2.14 -18.30
N GLN A 103 11.65 0.95 -17.74
CA GLN A 103 10.33 0.38 -17.66
C GLN A 103 9.55 1.04 -16.52
N ARG A 104 8.36 1.55 -16.86
CA ARG A 104 7.41 2.09 -15.87
C ARG A 104 7.12 1.05 -14.79
N ASP A 105 6.97 1.51 -13.56
CA ASP A 105 6.64 0.70 -12.38
C ASP A 105 7.72 -0.30 -11.94
N GLU A 106 8.91 -0.28 -12.56
CA GLU A 106 10.07 -1.08 -12.16
C GLU A 106 11.16 -0.27 -11.44
N LEU A 107 10.92 1.03 -11.18
CA LEU A 107 11.87 1.88 -10.49
C LEU A 107 12.17 1.38 -9.08
N THR A 108 13.47 1.35 -8.74
CA THR A 108 13.95 0.97 -7.40
C THR A 108 14.98 1.99 -6.92
N LYS A 109 15.35 1.94 -5.64
CA LYS A 109 16.45 2.76 -5.08
C LYS A 109 17.83 2.49 -5.73
N ASN A 110 17.89 1.72 -6.81
CA ASN A 110 19.08 1.49 -7.62
C ASN A 110 19.35 2.58 -8.68
N ASP A 111 18.41 3.51 -8.88
CA ASP A 111 18.56 4.72 -9.67
C ASP A 111 18.43 5.97 -8.79
N ASP A 112 18.85 7.11 -9.35
CA ASP A 112 18.50 8.42 -8.85
C ASP A 112 17.01 8.67 -9.06
N ILE A 113 16.31 9.10 -8.01
CA ILE A 113 14.86 9.30 -8.06
C ILE A 113 14.49 10.58 -7.32
N VAL A 114 13.44 11.25 -7.79
CA VAL A 114 12.66 12.22 -7.00
C VAL A 114 11.25 11.70 -6.79
N ALA A 115 10.63 12.10 -5.69
CA ALA A 115 9.27 11.69 -5.34
C ALA A 115 8.48 12.85 -4.76
N ILE A 116 7.20 12.93 -5.07
CA ILE A 116 6.23 13.74 -4.32
C ILE A 116 5.19 12.83 -3.67
N LEU A 117 4.89 13.07 -2.40
CA LEU A 117 3.81 12.44 -1.64
C LEU A 117 2.74 13.49 -1.36
N LEU A 118 1.47 13.15 -1.63
CA LEU A 118 0.30 14.02 -1.45
C LEU A 118 -0.76 13.33 -0.59
N ASP A 119 -0.98 13.83 0.63
CA ASP A 119 -2.14 13.51 1.48
C ASP A 119 -3.26 14.50 1.20
N THR A 120 -4.10 14.14 0.23
CA THR A 120 -5.17 14.98 -0.33
C THR A 120 -6.42 15.05 0.54
N TYR A 121 -6.44 14.31 1.65
CA TYR A 121 -7.51 14.31 2.64
C TYR A 121 -7.09 15.00 3.95
N SER A 122 -5.79 15.32 4.09
CA SER A 122 -5.18 15.79 5.34
C SER A 122 -5.43 14.85 6.52
N ASP A 123 -5.50 13.55 6.23
CA ASP A 123 -5.87 12.51 7.19
C ASP A 123 -4.66 11.84 7.84
N LYS A 124 -3.43 12.17 7.44
CA LYS A 124 -2.17 11.64 7.98
C LYS A 124 -2.03 10.12 7.82
N ARG A 125 -2.77 9.50 6.90
CA ARG A 125 -2.88 8.05 6.73
C ARG A 125 -2.80 7.61 5.27
N THR A 126 -3.46 8.34 4.38
CA THR A 126 -3.55 8.03 2.97
C THR A 126 -2.80 9.06 2.14
N ALA A 127 -2.13 8.61 1.09
CA ALA A 127 -1.45 9.50 0.17
C ALA A 127 -1.32 8.89 -1.23
N PHE A 128 -1.14 9.74 -2.22
CA PHE A 128 -0.64 9.35 -3.55
C PHE A 128 0.84 9.70 -3.63
N VAL A 129 1.63 8.85 -4.27
CA VAL A 129 3.07 9.10 -4.46
C VAL A 129 3.42 8.93 -5.92
N PHE A 130 4.14 9.91 -6.47
CA PHE A 130 4.61 9.92 -7.85
C PHE A 130 6.12 10.05 -7.84
N PHE A 131 6.81 9.23 -8.64
CA PHE A 131 8.25 9.27 -8.75
C PHE A 131 8.71 9.32 -10.20
N ILE A 132 9.87 9.95 -10.39
CA ILE A 132 10.55 10.00 -11.69
C ILE A 132 12.06 9.80 -11.48
N ASN A 133 12.73 9.17 -12.43
CA ASN A 133 14.19 9.13 -12.54
C ASN A 133 14.70 10.09 -13.66
N PRO A 134 16.02 10.30 -13.81
CA PRO A 134 16.57 11.14 -14.88
C PRO A 134 16.23 10.72 -16.32
N LEU A 135 15.75 9.49 -16.54
CA LEU A 135 15.29 8.99 -17.85
C LEU A 135 13.79 9.20 -18.08
N ASN A 136 13.12 9.94 -17.20
CA ASN A 136 11.67 10.14 -17.21
C ASN A 136 10.84 8.85 -17.02
N THR A 137 11.42 7.82 -16.41
CA THR A 137 10.69 6.62 -16.05
C THR A 137 9.74 6.92 -14.90
N GLN A 138 8.47 6.57 -15.06
CA GLN A 138 7.42 6.85 -14.09
C GLN A 138 7.21 5.64 -13.16
N ILE A 139 6.83 5.92 -11.92
CA ILE A 139 6.16 4.98 -11.03
C ILE A 139 5.19 5.79 -10.18
N ASP A 140 4.05 5.21 -9.90
CA ASP A 140 3.08 5.78 -8.98
C ASP A 140 2.48 4.70 -8.09
N MET A 141 1.96 5.15 -6.95
CA MET A 141 1.38 4.25 -5.97
C MET A 141 0.43 4.97 -5.03
N ARG A 142 -0.44 4.18 -4.43
CA ARG A 142 -1.28 4.60 -3.31
C ARG A 142 -0.68 4.10 -2.00
N VAL A 143 -0.62 4.99 -1.02
CA VAL A 143 -0.20 4.71 0.35
C VAL A 143 -1.43 4.71 1.24
N SER A 144 -1.53 3.69 2.08
CA SER A 144 -2.54 3.56 3.12
C SER A 144 -1.88 3.21 4.46
N ASP A 145 -2.60 3.45 5.55
CA ASP A 145 -2.17 3.08 6.90
C ASP A 145 -0.84 3.71 7.33
N ASP A 146 -0.67 4.99 6.99
CA ASP A 146 0.49 5.79 7.38
C ASP A 146 1.80 5.14 6.92
N GLY A 147 1.83 4.66 5.66
CA GLY A 147 3.00 4.03 5.05
C GLY A 147 3.16 2.54 5.34
N ARG A 148 2.09 1.83 5.74
CA ARG A 148 2.17 0.36 5.97
C ARG A 148 1.70 -0.48 4.80
N SER A 149 0.75 0.05 4.04
CA SER A 149 0.21 -0.60 2.86
C SER A 149 0.56 0.27 1.66
N LEU A 150 1.26 -0.33 0.70
CA LEU A 150 1.65 0.31 -0.55
C LEU A 150 0.95 -0.48 -1.66
N ASP A 151 0.12 0.19 -2.45
CA ASP A 151 -0.48 -0.39 -3.64
C ASP A 151 0.23 0.16 -4.88
N LEU A 152 1.14 -0.66 -5.41
CA LEU A 152 1.90 -0.40 -6.64
C LEU A 152 1.11 -0.75 -7.91
N ASN A 153 -0.08 -1.34 -7.80
CA ASN A 153 -0.92 -1.64 -8.97
C ASN A 153 -1.89 -0.48 -9.28
N TRP A 154 -1.99 0.49 -8.39
CA TRP A 154 -2.73 1.72 -8.65
C TRP A 154 -1.97 2.53 -9.69
N ASP A 155 -2.61 2.82 -10.81
CA ASP A 155 -2.03 3.54 -11.94
C ASP A 155 -2.85 4.81 -12.23
N ALA A 156 -2.18 5.95 -12.29
CA ALA A 156 -2.74 7.23 -12.69
C ALA A 156 -2.24 7.70 -14.06
N GLU A 157 -3.10 8.43 -14.78
CA GLU A 157 -2.65 9.25 -15.91
C GLU A 157 -2.05 10.56 -15.39
N TRP A 158 -0.76 10.80 -15.66
CA TRP A 158 -0.07 12.05 -15.35
C TRP A 158 1.08 12.31 -16.35
N ILE A 159 1.51 13.57 -16.44
CA ILE A 159 2.51 14.02 -17.42
C ILE A 159 3.82 14.28 -16.68
N SER A 160 4.94 13.87 -17.25
CA SER A 160 6.27 14.20 -16.71
C SER A 160 7.32 14.38 -17.79
N ALA A 161 8.38 15.10 -17.44
CA ALA A 161 9.59 15.23 -18.23
C ALA A 161 10.80 15.31 -17.30
N ALA A 162 11.95 14.83 -17.77
CA ALA A 162 13.21 14.91 -17.03
C ALA A 162 14.38 15.16 -17.99
N SER A 163 15.37 15.92 -17.55
CA SER A 163 16.57 16.18 -18.34
C SER A 163 17.82 16.25 -17.46
N VAL A 164 18.94 15.74 -17.98
CA VAL A 164 20.26 15.91 -17.35
C VAL A 164 20.85 17.24 -17.78
N THR A 165 21.43 17.97 -16.82
CA THR A 165 22.04 19.28 -17.03
C THR A 165 23.53 19.24 -16.67
N PRO A 166 24.33 20.26 -17.02
CA PRO A 166 25.73 20.34 -16.60
C PRO A 166 25.96 20.40 -15.08
N TYR A 167 24.93 20.60 -14.26
CA TYR A 167 25.04 20.76 -12.81
C TYR A 167 24.23 19.73 -12.02
N GLY A 168 23.62 18.75 -12.69
CA GLY A 168 22.65 17.85 -12.07
C GLY A 168 21.58 17.39 -13.04
N TRP A 169 20.33 17.35 -12.60
CA TRP A 169 19.19 17.05 -13.46
C TRP A 169 17.91 17.73 -12.95
N ILE A 170 16.94 17.83 -13.85
CA ILE A 170 15.65 18.45 -13.61
C ILE A 170 14.56 17.39 -13.85
N ALA A 171 13.51 17.45 -13.05
CA ALA A 171 12.27 16.70 -13.28
C ALA A 171 11.07 17.63 -13.15
N GLU A 172 10.07 17.46 -14.01
CA GLU A 172 8.82 18.20 -13.98
C GLU A 172 7.65 17.23 -14.06
N MET A 173 6.57 17.54 -13.32
CA MET A 173 5.35 16.75 -13.23
C MET A 173 4.14 17.67 -13.40
N ALA A 174 3.13 17.21 -14.13
CA ALA A 174 1.77 17.74 -14.06
C ALA A 174 0.81 16.60 -13.70
N ILE A 175 0.28 16.66 -12.47
CA ILE A 175 -0.61 15.67 -11.89
C ILE A 175 -2.05 16.18 -12.02
N PRO A 176 -2.91 15.58 -12.85
CA PRO A 176 -4.28 16.05 -13.01
C PRO A 176 -5.10 15.80 -11.73
N PHE A 177 -5.89 16.79 -11.28
CA PHE A 177 -6.86 16.57 -10.20
C PHE A 177 -7.85 15.44 -10.54
N LYS A 178 -8.14 15.21 -11.82
CA LYS A 178 -9.04 14.12 -12.26
C LYS A 178 -8.49 12.72 -11.95
N SER A 179 -7.17 12.57 -11.83
CA SER A 179 -6.46 11.29 -11.65
C SER A 179 -6.37 10.86 -10.19
N ILE A 180 -6.53 11.79 -9.25
CA ILE A 180 -6.49 11.53 -7.81
C ILE A 180 -7.85 11.79 -7.15
N SER A 181 -8.07 11.19 -5.99
CA SER A 181 -9.21 11.49 -5.13
C SER A 181 -8.79 12.49 -4.05
N TYR A 182 -9.67 13.39 -3.65
CA TYR A 182 -9.31 14.46 -2.71
C TYR A 182 -10.53 15.04 -2.01
N LYS A 183 -10.29 15.73 -0.90
CA LYS A 183 -11.30 16.51 -0.20
C LYS A 183 -11.30 17.95 -0.74
N ALA A 184 -12.41 18.39 -1.33
CA ALA A 184 -12.51 19.69 -2.03
C ALA A 184 -12.77 20.88 -1.09
N ASP A 185 -13.33 20.64 0.09
CA ASP A 185 -13.68 21.64 1.11
C ASP A 185 -12.54 21.95 2.10
N ILE A 186 -11.30 21.59 1.74
CA ILE A 186 -10.10 21.90 2.53
C ILE A 186 -9.04 22.57 1.67
N ASP A 187 -8.31 23.50 2.27
CA ASP A 187 -7.20 24.24 1.67
C ASP A 187 -5.83 23.80 2.21
N THR A 188 -5.80 22.74 3.01
CA THR A 188 -4.59 22.16 3.58
C THR A 188 -4.48 20.68 3.26
N TRP A 189 -3.41 20.28 2.59
CA TRP A 189 -3.05 18.88 2.34
C TRP A 189 -1.76 18.52 3.10
N GLY A 190 -1.49 17.24 3.30
CA GLY A 190 -0.15 16.80 3.68
C GLY A 190 0.74 16.66 2.44
N ILE A 191 2.02 16.99 2.57
CA ILE A 191 2.97 16.90 1.46
C ILE A 191 4.34 16.42 1.93
N ASN A 192 5.04 15.69 1.08
CA ASN A 192 6.47 15.49 1.24
C ASN A 192 7.17 15.38 -0.11
N PHE A 193 8.46 15.69 -0.11
CA PHE A 193 9.34 15.50 -1.27
C PHE A 193 10.45 14.55 -0.87
N GLY A 194 10.72 13.56 -1.72
CA GLY A 194 11.79 12.58 -1.53
C GLY A 194 12.86 12.71 -2.60
N ARG A 195 14.11 12.42 -2.22
CA ARG A 195 15.26 12.35 -3.12
C ARG A 195 16.06 11.10 -2.81
N ILE A 196 16.32 10.29 -3.82
CA ILE A 196 17.24 9.16 -3.76
C ILE A 196 18.48 9.52 -4.56
N ILE A 197 19.63 9.58 -3.91
CA ILE A 197 20.93 9.82 -4.55
C ILE A 197 21.66 8.49 -4.57
N ARG A 198 21.65 7.83 -5.73
CA ARG A 198 22.08 6.44 -5.82
C ARG A 198 23.54 6.27 -5.49
N LYS A 199 24.39 7.20 -5.94
CA LYS A 199 25.84 7.18 -5.72
C LYS A 199 26.17 7.08 -4.22
N ASN A 200 25.50 7.90 -3.42
CA ASN A 200 25.73 8.02 -1.97
C ASN A 200 24.89 7.02 -1.16
N SER A 201 24.02 6.26 -1.82
CA SER A 201 23.02 5.42 -1.17
C SER A 201 22.17 6.19 -0.16
N GLU A 202 21.85 7.42 -0.53
CA GLU A 202 21.20 8.38 0.33
C GLU A 202 19.72 8.45 -0.04
N THR A 203 18.87 8.36 0.98
CA THR A 203 17.45 8.70 0.88
C THR A 203 17.24 9.93 1.75
N ALA A 204 16.79 11.04 1.15
CA ALA A 204 16.53 12.29 1.83
C ALA A 204 15.10 12.77 1.60
N TYR A 205 14.54 13.48 2.57
CA TYR A 205 13.19 14.02 2.51
C TYR A 205 13.17 15.50 2.88
N TRP A 206 12.21 16.24 2.32
CA TRP A 206 12.00 17.64 2.67
C TRP A 206 11.42 17.80 4.08
N SER A 207 10.47 16.94 4.47
CA SER A 207 9.92 16.92 5.82
C SER A 207 11.01 16.70 6.87
N GLU A 208 10.65 16.89 8.14
CA GLU A 208 11.54 16.50 9.24
C GLU A 208 11.75 14.97 9.33
N GLU A 209 12.38 14.51 10.41
CA GLU A 209 12.81 13.13 10.56
C GLU A 209 11.65 12.12 10.42
N LEU A 210 11.66 11.40 9.30
CA LEU A 210 10.79 10.25 9.11
C LEU A 210 11.28 9.05 9.92
N SER A 211 10.32 8.29 10.43
CA SER A 211 10.56 6.98 11.04
C SER A 211 10.75 5.89 9.98
N ASP A 212 10.12 6.03 8.82
CA ASP A 212 10.11 5.04 7.74
C ASP A 212 9.88 5.75 6.41
N ASP A 213 10.14 5.08 5.29
CA ASP A 213 9.71 5.57 3.98
C ASP A 213 8.16 5.75 4.00
N PHE A 214 7.65 6.75 3.27
CA PHE A 214 6.20 6.96 3.06
C PHE A 214 5.34 7.20 4.32
N ARG A 215 5.95 7.61 5.45
CA ARG A 215 5.22 8.01 6.67
C ARG A 215 4.43 9.30 6.45
N VAL A 216 3.17 9.14 6.06
CA VAL A 216 2.22 10.23 5.75
C VAL A 216 2.06 11.19 6.94
N SER A 217 1.93 10.65 8.16
CA SER A 217 1.69 11.45 9.37
C SER A 217 2.85 12.36 9.78
N GLN A 218 4.03 12.13 9.20
CA GLN A 218 5.28 12.84 9.47
C GLN A 218 5.69 13.77 8.31
N GLY A 219 4.86 13.90 7.27
CA GLY A 219 5.05 14.87 6.19
C GLY A 219 4.92 16.33 6.64
N GLY A 220 5.19 17.25 5.73
CA GLY A 220 4.87 18.66 5.91
C GLY A 220 3.43 18.99 5.53
N ILE A 221 3.09 20.27 5.56
CA ILE A 221 1.77 20.80 5.27
C ILE A 221 1.84 21.60 3.96
N LEU A 222 0.96 21.31 3.01
CA LEU A 222 0.71 22.16 1.86
C LEU A 222 -0.51 23.03 2.18
N SER A 223 -0.34 24.35 2.16
CA SER A 223 -1.39 25.31 2.52
C SER A 223 -1.83 26.17 1.34
N GLY A 224 -3.09 26.59 1.32
CA GLY A 224 -3.69 27.44 0.29
C GLY A 224 -3.96 26.74 -1.04
N ILE A 225 -3.97 25.40 -1.08
CA ILE A 225 -4.44 24.65 -2.26
C ILE A 225 -5.94 24.91 -2.43
N GLN A 226 -6.41 25.04 -3.66
CA GLN A 226 -7.85 25.20 -3.95
C GLN A 226 -8.28 24.14 -4.96
N PRO A 227 -8.51 22.90 -4.50
CA PRO A 227 -8.91 21.81 -5.38
C PRO A 227 -10.24 22.15 -6.06
N PRO A 228 -10.39 21.89 -7.36
CA PRO A 228 -11.62 22.20 -8.07
C PRO A 228 -12.78 21.37 -7.54
N GLU A 229 -14.00 21.93 -7.53
CA GLU A 229 -15.19 21.12 -7.25
C GLU A 229 -15.39 20.07 -8.35
N ARG A 230 -15.49 18.80 -7.96
CA ARG A 230 -15.72 17.71 -8.92
C ARG A 230 -17.21 17.53 -9.17
N LYS A 231 -17.65 17.80 -10.40
CA LYS A 231 -18.99 17.40 -10.86
C LYS A 231 -19.05 15.88 -11.01
N ALA A 232 -20.25 15.32 -10.82
CA ALA A 232 -20.47 13.90 -11.04
C ALA A 232 -20.05 13.51 -12.47
N ARG A 233 -19.27 12.43 -12.60
CA ARG A 233 -18.79 11.92 -13.88
C ARG A 233 -19.25 10.51 -14.10
N VAL A 234 -19.54 10.17 -15.36
CA VAL A 234 -19.88 8.81 -15.77
C VAL A 234 -18.93 8.41 -16.90
N LYS A 235 -18.20 7.31 -16.71
CA LYS A 235 -17.46 6.64 -17.77
C LYS A 235 -18.17 5.34 -18.11
N LEU A 236 -18.31 5.04 -19.39
CA LEU A 236 -18.94 3.82 -19.89
C LEU A 236 -17.94 3.05 -20.74
N PHE A 237 -17.89 1.74 -20.54
CA PHE A 237 -17.00 0.83 -21.26
C PHE A 237 -17.85 -0.31 -21.86
N PRO A 238 -18.54 -0.08 -22.99
CA PRO A 238 -19.25 -1.13 -23.69
C PRO A 238 -18.26 -2.05 -24.42
N TYR A 239 -18.57 -3.35 -24.47
CA TYR A 239 -17.81 -4.28 -25.30
C TYR A 239 -18.72 -5.31 -25.98
N GLY A 240 -18.21 -5.88 -27.07
CA GLY A 240 -18.84 -6.98 -27.79
C GLY A 240 -17.78 -7.88 -28.43
N THR A 241 -17.93 -9.19 -28.27
CA THR A 241 -17.05 -10.20 -28.86
C THR A 241 -17.86 -11.27 -29.57
N ILE A 242 -17.27 -11.90 -30.59
CA ILE A 242 -17.88 -13.03 -31.32
C ILE A 242 -16.83 -14.11 -31.40
N ARG A 243 -17.10 -15.28 -30.80
CA ARG A 243 -16.22 -16.45 -30.86
C ARG A 243 -16.81 -17.51 -31.79
N TYR A 244 -15.98 -18.05 -32.68
CA TYR A 244 -16.30 -19.22 -33.48
C TYR A 244 -15.53 -20.41 -32.90
N GLU A 245 -16.25 -21.44 -32.47
CA GLU A 245 -15.65 -22.68 -31.97
C GLU A 245 -15.86 -23.80 -32.99
N ASP A 246 -14.76 -24.44 -33.39
CA ASP A 246 -14.71 -25.63 -34.24
C ASP A 246 -13.95 -26.72 -33.48
N SER A 247 -14.60 -27.83 -33.17
CA SER A 247 -14.00 -28.94 -32.40
C SER A 247 -14.15 -30.24 -33.18
N ASP A 248 -13.02 -30.84 -33.54
CA ASP A 248 -12.94 -32.16 -34.18
C ASP A 248 -12.34 -33.18 -33.21
N ALA A 249 -13.19 -34.01 -32.60
CA ALA A 249 -12.79 -35.32 -32.09
C ALA A 249 -13.96 -36.30 -31.88
N THR A 250 -15.19 -35.87 -31.55
CA THR A 250 -16.25 -36.84 -31.18
C THR A 250 -17.72 -36.45 -31.45
N GLY A 251 -18.04 -35.28 -32.02
CA GLY A 251 -19.43 -34.95 -32.34
C GLY A 251 -19.68 -33.46 -32.51
N ILE A 252 -20.17 -33.09 -33.68
CA ILE A 252 -20.21 -31.75 -34.27
C ILE A 252 -21.19 -30.81 -33.54
N TYR A 253 -20.69 -29.64 -33.10
CA TYR A 253 -21.45 -28.38 -33.09
C TYR A 253 -20.54 -27.20 -33.42
N LYS A 254 -20.61 -26.70 -34.66
CA LYS A 254 -20.07 -25.38 -35.02
C LYS A 254 -20.94 -24.32 -34.38
N LYS A 255 -20.39 -23.53 -33.45
CA LYS A 255 -21.19 -22.56 -32.69
C LYS A 255 -20.55 -21.18 -32.73
N TRP A 256 -21.33 -20.21 -33.23
CA TRP A 256 -21.08 -18.81 -32.99
C TRP A 256 -21.53 -18.46 -31.57
N LYS A 257 -20.63 -17.91 -30.77
CA LYS A 257 -20.90 -17.42 -29.42
C LYS A 257 -20.70 -15.90 -29.39
N PRO A 258 -21.73 -15.10 -29.71
CA PRO A 258 -21.69 -13.67 -29.46
C PRO A 258 -21.72 -13.42 -27.95
N ASN A 259 -20.96 -12.44 -27.48
CA ASN A 259 -20.95 -11.96 -26.11
C ASN A 259 -20.93 -10.43 -26.11
N ALA A 260 -21.55 -9.82 -25.12
CA ALA A 260 -21.54 -8.36 -24.96
C ALA A 260 -21.72 -8.00 -23.49
N GLY A 261 -21.18 -6.85 -23.11
CA GLY A 261 -21.29 -6.35 -21.75
C GLY A 261 -21.02 -4.87 -21.65
N LEU A 262 -21.16 -4.36 -20.43
CA LEU A 262 -21.04 -2.94 -20.13
C LEU A 262 -20.51 -2.75 -18.71
N ASP A 263 -19.40 -2.03 -18.60
CA ASP A 263 -18.95 -1.49 -17.32
C ASP A 263 -19.22 0.00 -17.24
N ALA A 264 -19.50 0.49 -16.03
CA ALA A 264 -19.69 1.90 -15.76
C ALA A 264 -18.93 2.32 -14.49
N GLU A 265 -18.24 3.46 -14.55
CA GLU A 265 -17.70 4.15 -13.38
C GLU A 265 -18.45 5.46 -13.18
N VAL A 266 -19.09 5.61 -12.02
CA VAL A 266 -19.82 6.81 -11.62
C VAL A 266 -19.10 7.44 -10.43
N GLY A 267 -18.41 8.55 -10.65
CA GLY A 267 -17.84 9.37 -9.59
C GLY A 267 -18.93 10.26 -9.01
N ILE A 268 -19.45 9.93 -7.82
CA ILE A 268 -20.52 10.68 -7.16
C ILE A 268 -19.96 12.00 -6.60
N THR A 269 -18.80 11.91 -5.95
CA THR A 269 -18.04 13.06 -5.42
C THR A 269 -16.55 12.90 -5.75
N SER A 270 -15.69 13.82 -5.30
CA SER A 270 -14.23 13.64 -5.34
C SER A 270 -13.71 12.56 -4.38
N GLN A 271 -14.59 12.01 -3.52
CA GLN A 271 -14.25 11.04 -2.49
C GLN A 271 -14.99 9.70 -2.64
N LEU A 272 -16.02 9.62 -3.50
CA LEU A 272 -16.87 8.43 -3.68
C LEU A 272 -16.98 8.04 -5.16
N VAL A 273 -16.68 6.78 -5.44
CA VAL A 273 -16.77 6.17 -6.77
C VAL A 273 -17.64 4.92 -6.69
N THR A 274 -18.52 4.76 -7.68
CA THR A 274 -19.34 3.56 -7.88
C THR A 274 -18.92 2.87 -9.16
N ASN A 275 -18.62 1.58 -9.12
CA ASN A 275 -18.40 0.75 -10.29
C ASN A 275 -19.59 -0.19 -10.46
N LEU A 276 -20.14 -0.23 -11.67
CA LEU A 276 -21.20 -1.16 -12.05
C LEU A 276 -20.69 -2.00 -13.21
N THR A 277 -21.07 -3.27 -13.22
CA THR A 277 -20.72 -4.19 -14.30
C THR A 277 -21.92 -5.03 -14.68
N LEU A 278 -22.08 -5.26 -15.99
CA LEU A 278 -23.05 -6.14 -16.60
C LEU A 278 -22.28 -7.04 -17.55
N ASN A 279 -22.10 -8.31 -17.15
CA ASN A 279 -21.36 -9.34 -17.88
C ASN A 279 -19.99 -8.80 -18.33
N PRO A 280 -19.00 -8.62 -17.44
CA PRO A 280 -17.68 -8.08 -17.81
C PRO A 280 -16.85 -9.09 -18.62
N ASP A 281 -15.97 -8.58 -19.49
CA ASP A 281 -14.97 -9.41 -20.16
C ASP A 281 -13.73 -9.57 -19.28
N PHE A 282 -13.59 -10.71 -18.61
CA PHE A 282 -12.37 -11.02 -17.87
C PHE A 282 -11.28 -11.67 -18.74
N ALA A 283 -11.57 -12.02 -20.00
CA ALA A 283 -10.63 -12.73 -20.87
C ALA A 283 -9.56 -11.80 -21.48
N THR A 284 -9.78 -10.48 -21.48
CA THR A 284 -8.79 -9.48 -21.94
C THR A 284 -7.77 -9.12 -20.87
N VAL A 285 -7.96 -9.58 -19.64
CA VAL A 285 -7.05 -9.33 -18.53
C VAL A 285 -5.81 -10.19 -18.73
N GLU A 286 -4.63 -9.62 -18.51
CA GLU A 286 -3.37 -10.35 -18.60
C GLU A 286 -3.42 -11.59 -17.70
N GLY A 287 -3.10 -12.75 -18.27
CA GLY A 287 -3.09 -14.02 -17.55
C GLY A 287 -2.15 -14.00 -16.34
N ASP A 288 -2.41 -14.90 -15.40
CA ASP A 288 -1.48 -15.13 -14.30
C ASP A 288 -0.22 -15.82 -14.85
N GLN A 289 0.96 -15.40 -14.39
CA GLN A 289 2.21 -16.05 -14.80
C GLN A 289 2.21 -17.49 -14.29
N GLU A 290 2.51 -18.47 -15.14
CA GLU A 290 2.61 -19.86 -14.70
C GLU A 290 3.70 -20.01 -13.63
N GLN A 291 3.30 -20.45 -12.43
CA GLN A 291 4.22 -20.79 -11.36
C GLN A 291 4.12 -22.28 -11.04
N ILE A 292 5.26 -22.96 -11.06
CA ILE A 292 5.35 -24.35 -10.59
C ILE A 292 5.16 -24.33 -9.08
N ASN A 293 3.96 -24.71 -8.62
CA ASN A 293 3.67 -24.84 -7.21
C ASN A 293 4.07 -26.23 -6.70
N LEU A 294 5.20 -26.30 -6.01
CA LEU A 294 5.69 -27.53 -5.37
C LEU A 294 5.14 -27.71 -3.95
N THR A 295 4.26 -26.80 -3.49
CA THR A 295 3.72 -26.83 -2.14
C THR A 295 2.32 -27.45 -2.09
N ARG A 296 1.89 -27.89 -0.90
CA ARG A 296 0.54 -28.40 -0.68
C ARG A 296 -0.55 -27.32 -0.66
N TRP A 297 -0.16 -26.05 -0.66
CA TRP A 297 -1.08 -24.93 -0.51
C TRP A 297 -1.37 -24.33 -1.88
N GLU A 298 -2.61 -23.88 -2.09
CA GLU A 298 -2.98 -23.10 -3.26
C GLU A 298 -2.17 -21.80 -3.37
N LEU A 299 -1.95 -21.34 -4.60
CA LEU A 299 -1.32 -20.05 -4.87
C LEU A 299 -2.33 -18.91 -4.69
N SER A 300 -1.88 -17.80 -4.12
CA SER A 300 -2.64 -16.54 -4.07
C SER A 300 -2.13 -15.62 -5.16
N TRP A 301 -3.02 -15.22 -6.06
CA TRP A 301 -2.74 -14.33 -7.18
C TRP A 301 -3.23 -12.91 -6.88
N PRO A 302 -2.54 -11.87 -7.41
CA PRO A 302 -3.06 -10.50 -7.36
C PRO A 302 -4.35 -10.40 -8.20
N GLU A 303 -5.22 -9.46 -7.88
CA GLU A 303 -6.38 -9.17 -8.72
C GLU A 303 -5.97 -8.27 -9.88
N LYS A 304 -6.47 -8.54 -11.08
CA LYS A 304 -6.19 -7.76 -12.30
C LYS A 304 -7.46 -7.32 -13.03
N ARG A 305 -8.62 -7.85 -12.66
CA ARG A 305 -9.91 -7.52 -13.30
C ARG A 305 -10.41 -6.16 -12.84
N LEU A 306 -10.67 -5.27 -13.80
CA LEU A 306 -11.04 -3.86 -13.58
C LEU A 306 -12.15 -3.67 -12.51
N PHE A 307 -13.20 -4.48 -12.56
CA PHE A 307 -14.31 -4.39 -11.58
C PHE A 307 -13.84 -4.58 -10.13
N PHE A 308 -12.83 -5.42 -9.89
CA PHE A 308 -12.35 -5.74 -8.55
C PHE A 308 -11.18 -4.88 -8.09
N LEU A 309 -10.42 -4.23 -8.99
CA LEU A 309 -9.20 -3.48 -8.65
C LEU A 309 -9.42 -2.38 -7.60
N GLU A 310 -10.26 -1.38 -7.90
CA GLU A 310 -10.39 -0.20 -7.04
C GLU A 310 -10.90 -0.57 -5.63
N GLY A 311 -10.13 -0.22 -4.60
CA GLY A 311 -10.46 -0.50 -3.20
C GLY A 311 -10.22 -1.94 -2.73
N ASN A 312 -9.70 -2.85 -3.58
CA ASN A 312 -9.39 -4.23 -3.17
C ASN A 312 -8.38 -4.28 -2.02
N ASP A 313 -7.45 -3.32 -2.00
CA ASP A 313 -6.45 -3.10 -0.95
C ASP A 313 -7.10 -2.98 0.43
N MET A 314 -8.30 -2.39 0.53
CA MET A 314 -9.02 -2.29 1.79
C MET A 314 -9.31 -3.67 2.38
N PHE A 315 -9.63 -4.67 1.57
CA PHE A 315 -9.93 -6.03 2.04
C PHE A 315 -8.67 -6.86 2.35
N ASN A 316 -7.47 -6.34 2.10
CA ASN A 316 -6.21 -7.03 2.36
C ASN A 316 -5.83 -6.96 3.85
N THR A 317 -6.58 -7.68 4.68
CA THR A 317 -6.28 -7.87 6.11
C THR A 317 -5.43 -9.12 6.35
N ARG A 318 -4.72 -9.19 7.48
CA ARG A 318 -3.83 -10.32 7.79
C ARG A 318 -4.57 -11.67 7.83
N ILE A 319 -5.77 -11.72 8.40
CA ILE A 319 -6.70 -12.85 8.24
C ILE A 319 -7.62 -12.47 7.08
N ARG A 320 -7.36 -13.02 5.90
CA ARG A 320 -7.99 -12.58 4.65
C ARG A 320 -9.32 -13.28 4.43
N THR A 321 -10.42 -12.62 4.80
CA THR A 321 -11.79 -13.16 4.66
C THR A 321 -12.41 -12.90 3.29
N PHE A 322 -11.87 -11.94 2.54
CA PHE A 322 -12.25 -11.64 1.17
C PHE A 322 -11.06 -11.75 0.22
N TYR A 323 -11.24 -12.54 -0.81
CA TYR A 323 -10.32 -12.76 -1.91
C TYR A 323 -11.13 -12.77 -3.20
N SER A 324 -11.06 -11.68 -3.96
CA SER A 324 -11.88 -11.45 -5.15
C SER A 324 -11.77 -12.56 -6.20
N ARG A 325 -10.64 -13.27 -6.30
CA ARG A 325 -10.44 -14.43 -7.20
C ARG A 325 -11.28 -15.66 -6.82
N ARG A 326 -11.97 -15.66 -5.68
CA ARG A 326 -13.01 -16.66 -5.36
C ARG A 326 -14.32 -16.42 -6.10
N ILE A 327 -14.45 -15.26 -6.74
CA ILE A 327 -15.58 -14.92 -7.61
C ILE A 327 -15.11 -15.17 -9.03
N GLY A 328 -15.69 -16.17 -9.69
CA GLY A 328 -15.47 -16.46 -11.10
C GLY A 328 -16.14 -15.43 -12.02
N ASP A 329 -16.74 -15.89 -13.10
CA ASP A 329 -17.50 -15.02 -14.00
C ASP A 329 -18.73 -14.46 -13.28
N ILE A 330 -19.15 -13.24 -13.63
CA ILE A 330 -20.28 -12.55 -13.01
C ILE A 330 -21.29 -12.11 -14.06
N HIS A 331 -22.59 -12.28 -13.75
CA HIS A 331 -23.65 -11.73 -14.58
C HIS A 331 -23.73 -10.21 -14.46
N TYR A 332 -23.60 -9.72 -13.23
CA TYR A 332 -23.62 -8.31 -12.91
C TYR A 332 -23.13 -8.08 -11.48
N GLY A 333 -22.72 -6.85 -11.19
CA GLY A 333 -22.25 -6.45 -9.88
C GLY A 333 -22.21 -4.95 -9.71
N GLY A 334 -22.16 -4.53 -8.45
CA GLY A 334 -22.00 -3.15 -8.04
C GLY A 334 -20.98 -3.04 -6.92
N LYS A 335 -20.18 -1.99 -6.96
CA LYS A 335 -19.20 -1.65 -5.94
C LYS A 335 -19.26 -0.16 -5.65
N ILE A 336 -19.18 0.22 -4.38
CA ILE A 336 -19.05 1.61 -3.94
C ILE A 336 -17.83 1.67 -3.04
N THR A 337 -16.87 2.51 -3.43
CA THR A 337 -15.62 2.74 -2.69
C THR A 337 -15.46 4.22 -2.44
N GLY A 338 -15.01 4.59 -1.24
CA GLY A 338 -14.65 5.96 -0.96
C GLY A 338 -14.51 6.30 0.50
N LYS A 339 -14.43 7.60 0.76
CA LYS A 339 -14.30 8.16 2.10
C LYS A 339 -15.39 9.19 2.35
N VAL A 340 -16.00 9.13 3.53
CA VAL A 340 -16.98 10.12 4.01
C VAL A 340 -16.60 10.52 5.42
N GLY A 341 -16.13 11.76 5.59
CA GLY A 341 -15.58 12.22 6.86
C GLY A 341 -14.36 11.38 7.28
N GLY A 342 -14.39 10.81 8.48
CA GLY A 342 -13.34 9.91 8.98
C GLY A 342 -13.57 8.43 8.65
N MET A 343 -14.59 8.08 7.87
CA MET A 343 -14.93 6.68 7.58
C MET A 343 -14.60 6.34 6.12
N ASN A 344 -13.68 5.40 5.94
CA ASN A 344 -13.42 4.77 4.65
C ASN A 344 -14.37 3.57 4.50
N MET A 345 -14.95 3.40 3.31
CA MET A 345 -15.88 2.32 3.02
C MET A 345 -15.58 1.67 1.68
N ASN A 346 -15.75 0.35 1.64
CA ASN A 346 -15.82 -0.43 0.41
C ASN A 346 -16.97 -1.42 0.54
N VAL A 347 -17.94 -1.33 -0.37
CA VAL A 347 -19.11 -2.20 -0.43
C VAL A 347 -19.15 -2.80 -1.82
N LEU A 348 -19.09 -4.11 -1.92
CA LEU A 348 -19.16 -4.87 -3.17
C LEU A 348 -20.29 -5.89 -3.07
N THR A 349 -21.08 -6.01 -4.14
CA THR A 349 -21.99 -7.12 -4.35
C THR A 349 -21.94 -7.59 -5.80
N ALA A 350 -21.94 -8.89 -6.03
CA ALA A 350 -21.91 -9.47 -7.36
C ALA A 350 -22.68 -10.80 -7.42
N ARG A 351 -23.29 -11.06 -8.56
CA ARG A 351 -23.95 -12.34 -8.88
C ARG A 351 -23.06 -13.14 -9.82
N SER A 352 -22.54 -14.27 -9.35
CA SER A 352 -21.69 -15.14 -10.17
C SER A 352 -22.52 -15.94 -11.18
N VAL A 353 -21.89 -16.31 -12.29
CA VAL A 353 -22.37 -17.32 -13.22
C VAL A 353 -22.27 -18.69 -12.56
N GLU A 354 -23.12 -19.63 -12.98
CA GLU A 354 -23.01 -21.03 -12.60
C GLU A 354 -21.91 -21.70 -13.42
N GLU A 355 -21.05 -22.50 -12.76
CA GLU A 355 -19.98 -23.26 -13.40
C GLU A 355 -20.20 -24.76 -13.13
N PRO A 356 -20.99 -25.46 -13.97
CA PRO A 356 -21.36 -26.86 -13.75
C PRO A 356 -20.17 -27.83 -13.71
N ASP A 357 -19.13 -27.54 -14.51
CA ASP A 357 -17.95 -28.41 -14.64
C ASP A 357 -17.16 -28.56 -13.34
N VAL A 358 -17.20 -27.55 -12.46
CA VAL A 358 -16.58 -27.54 -11.13
C VAL A 358 -17.60 -27.60 -9.99
N GLN A 359 -18.87 -27.86 -10.31
CA GLN A 359 -19.99 -27.93 -9.36
C GLN A 359 -20.17 -26.65 -8.53
N GLU A 360 -19.89 -25.48 -9.11
CA GLU A 360 -20.01 -24.20 -8.43
C GLU A 360 -21.35 -23.52 -8.80
N PRO A 361 -22.30 -23.40 -7.86
CA PRO A 361 -23.61 -22.83 -8.13
C PRO A 361 -23.53 -21.31 -8.30
N SER A 362 -24.45 -20.76 -9.10
CA SER A 362 -24.62 -19.30 -9.19
C SER A 362 -24.93 -18.73 -7.80
N SER A 363 -24.05 -17.84 -7.34
CA SER A 363 -23.96 -17.36 -5.96
C SER A 363 -24.00 -15.84 -5.90
N TRP A 364 -24.60 -15.30 -4.85
CA TRP A 364 -24.42 -13.91 -4.44
C TRP A 364 -23.18 -13.80 -3.58
N TYR A 365 -22.30 -12.87 -3.92
CA TYR A 365 -21.16 -12.49 -3.10
C TYR A 365 -21.37 -11.06 -2.64
N THR A 366 -21.25 -10.81 -1.34
CA THR A 366 -21.31 -9.46 -0.77
C THR A 366 -20.13 -9.27 0.18
N ALA A 367 -19.37 -8.20 0.01
CA ALA A 367 -18.27 -7.82 0.89
C ALA A 367 -18.43 -6.36 1.30
N VAL A 368 -18.45 -6.11 2.60
CA VAL A 368 -18.56 -4.78 3.19
C VAL A 368 -17.39 -4.57 4.11
N ARG A 369 -16.65 -3.50 3.93
CA ARG A 369 -15.62 -3.05 4.87
C ARG A 369 -15.82 -1.59 5.21
N LEU A 370 -15.86 -1.32 6.51
CA LEU A 370 -15.90 0.01 7.09
C LEU A 370 -14.65 0.20 7.93
N LYS A 371 -14.00 1.34 7.80
CA LYS A 371 -12.77 1.66 8.53
C LYS A 371 -12.85 3.09 9.04
N GLN A 372 -12.95 3.22 10.34
CA GLN A 372 -13.07 4.49 11.03
C GLN A 372 -11.68 4.95 11.49
N ASP A 373 -11.28 6.12 11.01
CA ASP A 373 -10.09 6.82 11.48
C ASP A 373 -10.31 7.28 12.92
N ILE A 374 -9.36 6.94 13.80
CA ILE A 374 -9.34 7.34 15.21
C ILE A 374 -7.96 7.89 15.57
N LEU A 375 -7.88 8.81 16.54
CA LEU A 375 -6.61 9.45 16.91
C LEU A 375 -5.94 10.13 15.69
N LYS A 376 -4.62 10.34 15.74
CA LYS A 376 -3.88 11.04 14.67
C LYS A 376 -3.64 10.21 13.41
N SER A 377 -3.25 8.94 13.56
CA SER A 377 -2.97 8.03 12.43
C SER A 377 -3.37 6.57 12.73
N SER A 378 -4.35 6.36 13.62
CA SER A 378 -4.87 5.03 13.99
C SER A 378 -6.22 4.75 13.33
N PHE A 379 -6.67 3.50 13.34
CA PHE A 379 -8.01 3.13 12.86
C PHE A 379 -8.58 1.91 13.59
N VAL A 380 -9.91 1.78 13.51
CA VAL A 380 -10.65 0.53 13.76
C VAL A 380 -11.44 0.15 12.52
N GLY A 381 -11.53 -1.14 12.24
CA GLY A 381 -12.14 -1.70 11.04
C GLY A 381 -13.17 -2.77 11.36
N LEU A 382 -14.19 -2.86 10.50
CA LEU A 382 -15.17 -3.93 10.48
C LEU A 382 -15.28 -4.46 9.05
N THR A 383 -15.30 -5.78 8.91
CA THR A 383 -15.51 -6.44 7.62
C THR A 383 -16.56 -7.52 7.74
N PHE A 384 -17.53 -7.48 6.84
CA PHE A 384 -18.54 -8.51 6.66
C PHE A 384 -18.41 -9.09 5.25
N VAL A 385 -18.40 -10.42 5.14
CA VAL A 385 -18.36 -11.11 3.85
C VAL A 385 -19.43 -12.21 3.85
N ASP A 386 -20.24 -12.26 2.80
CA ASP A 386 -21.28 -13.25 2.55
C ASP A 386 -21.05 -13.88 1.17
N LYS A 387 -21.20 -15.21 1.12
CA LYS A 387 -21.52 -15.93 -0.11
C LYS A 387 -22.79 -16.74 0.15
N SER A 388 -23.82 -16.55 -0.67
CA SER A 388 -25.10 -17.23 -0.55
C SER A 388 -25.56 -17.80 -1.89
N TRP A 389 -26.05 -19.04 -1.88
CA TRP A 389 -26.52 -19.75 -3.07
C TRP A 389 -27.78 -20.55 -2.75
N ASN A 390 -28.37 -21.16 -3.79
CA ASN A 390 -29.52 -22.04 -3.58
C ASN A 390 -29.07 -23.32 -2.87
N GLY A 391 -29.31 -23.39 -1.56
CA GLY A 391 -28.93 -24.55 -0.72
C GLY A 391 -27.90 -24.25 0.37
N GLY A 392 -27.41 -23.02 0.51
CA GLY A 392 -26.51 -22.69 1.62
C GLY A 392 -25.93 -21.27 1.61
N TYR A 393 -25.11 -21.01 2.62
CA TYR A 393 -24.33 -19.78 2.73
C TYR A 393 -23.01 -20.04 3.47
N THR A 394 -22.07 -19.12 3.30
CA THR A 394 -20.96 -18.89 4.24
C THR A 394 -20.89 -17.41 4.56
N ARG A 395 -20.56 -17.07 5.80
CA ARG A 395 -20.40 -15.69 6.25
C ARG A 395 -19.18 -15.55 7.12
N SER A 396 -18.56 -14.39 7.10
CA SER A 396 -17.56 -14.01 8.10
C SER A 396 -17.80 -12.57 8.57
N LEU A 397 -17.51 -12.35 9.85
CA LEU A 397 -17.47 -11.05 10.47
C LEU A 397 -16.09 -10.86 11.08
N SER A 398 -15.46 -9.74 10.78
CA SER A 398 -14.15 -9.38 11.30
C SER A 398 -14.18 -7.99 11.94
N ALA A 399 -13.46 -7.86 13.04
CA ALA A 399 -13.09 -6.59 13.63
C ALA A 399 -11.57 -6.51 13.73
N ASP A 400 -10.99 -5.39 13.30
CA ASP A 400 -9.56 -5.16 13.31
C ASP A 400 -9.20 -3.76 13.78
N TYR A 401 -7.96 -3.57 14.21
CA TYR A 401 -7.46 -2.28 14.62
C TYR A 401 -5.97 -2.13 14.34
N LEU A 402 -5.58 -0.88 14.14
CA LEU A 402 -4.19 -0.45 14.15
C LEU A 402 -4.09 0.81 15.01
N LEU A 403 -3.29 0.71 16.07
CA LEU A 403 -2.99 1.82 16.96
C LEU A 403 -1.51 2.20 16.81
N ASN A 404 -1.26 3.42 16.32
CA ASN A 404 0.05 4.05 16.37
C ASN A 404 0.25 4.69 17.76
N LEU A 405 1.08 4.06 18.59
CA LEU A 405 1.35 4.43 19.99
C LEU A 405 2.61 5.32 20.07
N GLY A 406 2.65 6.39 19.30
CA GLY A 406 3.81 7.27 19.12
C GLY A 406 4.44 7.13 17.73
N LYS A 407 5.71 7.52 17.57
CA LYS A 407 6.38 7.55 16.26
C LYS A 407 6.78 6.17 15.71
N THR A 408 7.03 5.19 16.59
CA THR A 408 7.58 3.88 16.18
C THR A 408 6.87 2.67 16.79
N TRP A 409 6.05 2.86 17.84
CA TRP A 409 5.31 1.77 18.48
C TRP A 409 3.95 1.56 17.83
N LYS A 410 3.59 0.29 17.63
CA LYS A 410 2.37 -0.13 16.95
C LYS A 410 1.73 -1.30 17.68
N LEU A 411 0.42 -1.23 17.87
CA LEU A 411 -0.41 -2.35 18.32
C LEU A 411 -1.44 -2.64 17.23
N THR A 412 -1.41 -3.87 16.71
CA THR A 412 -2.34 -4.33 15.67
C THR A 412 -3.00 -5.62 16.10
N GLY A 413 -4.27 -5.78 15.76
CA GLY A 413 -4.99 -7.02 16.00
C GLY A 413 -6.17 -7.17 15.07
N GLN A 414 -6.62 -8.40 14.94
CA GLN A 414 -7.82 -8.76 14.18
C GLN A 414 -8.47 -9.94 14.88
N TYR A 415 -9.79 -9.94 14.92
CA TYR A 415 -10.61 -11.08 15.28
C TYR A 415 -11.58 -11.35 14.12
N VAL A 416 -11.80 -12.62 13.82
CA VAL A 416 -12.72 -13.08 12.79
C VAL A 416 -13.52 -14.25 13.35
N THR A 417 -14.81 -14.27 13.08
CA THR A 417 -15.66 -15.45 13.24
C THR A 417 -16.39 -15.73 11.93
N SER A 418 -16.65 -17.01 11.64
CA SER A 418 -17.37 -17.44 10.45
C SER A 418 -18.57 -18.33 10.80
N ALA A 419 -19.53 -18.35 9.90
CA ALA A 419 -20.73 -19.18 9.98
C ALA A 419 -20.96 -19.91 8.65
N PRO A 420 -21.53 -21.12 8.66
CA PRO A 420 -22.08 -21.84 9.81
C PRO A 420 -21.01 -22.46 10.73
N GLY A 421 -21.24 -22.50 12.04
CA GLY A 421 -20.27 -23.04 13.00
C GLY A 421 -20.32 -22.35 14.36
N ASP A 422 -19.49 -22.79 15.30
CA ASP A 422 -19.32 -22.16 16.61
C ASP A 422 -18.18 -21.12 16.61
N TRP A 423 -18.21 -20.22 17.59
CA TRP A 423 -17.28 -19.09 17.66
C TRP A 423 -15.88 -19.45 18.18
N LEU A 424 -15.64 -20.70 18.58
CA LEU A 424 -14.33 -21.18 19.02
C LEU A 424 -13.58 -21.78 17.84
N THR A 425 -14.14 -22.83 17.23
CA THR A 425 -13.46 -23.59 16.16
C THR A 425 -13.56 -22.91 14.79
N HIS A 426 -14.54 -22.02 14.59
CA HIS A 426 -14.70 -21.23 13.36
C HIS A 426 -14.36 -19.76 13.62
N SER A 427 -13.29 -19.52 14.37
CA SER A 427 -12.73 -18.19 14.57
C SER A 427 -11.22 -18.15 14.34
N ALA A 428 -10.70 -16.96 14.08
CA ALA A 428 -9.27 -16.72 14.04
C ALA A 428 -8.97 -15.33 14.55
N TRP A 429 -7.85 -15.16 15.24
CA TRP A 429 -7.42 -13.87 15.74
C TRP A 429 -5.92 -13.77 15.90
N TYR A 430 -5.43 -12.53 15.98
CA TYR A 430 -4.06 -12.27 16.40
C TYR A 430 -3.95 -10.93 17.13
N VAL A 431 -2.89 -10.82 17.93
CA VAL A 431 -2.41 -9.55 18.47
C VAL A 431 -0.92 -9.46 18.20
N ARG A 432 -0.48 -8.31 17.70
CA ARG A 432 0.93 -8.00 17.43
C ARG A 432 1.28 -6.66 18.06
N PHE A 433 2.37 -6.67 18.82
CA PHE A 433 3.00 -5.48 19.35
C PHE A 433 4.37 -5.31 18.69
N ALA A 434 4.64 -4.11 18.17
CA ALA A 434 5.85 -3.85 17.41
C ALA A 434 6.44 -2.48 17.69
N ARG A 435 7.76 -2.39 17.55
CA ARG A 435 8.50 -1.14 17.47
C ARG A 435 9.36 -1.18 16.21
N GLU A 436 9.07 -0.29 15.27
CA GLU A 436 9.68 -0.36 13.94
C GLU A 436 10.01 1.02 13.38
N ASN A 437 11.14 1.10 12.68
CA ASN A 437 11.60 2.23 11.88
C ASN A 437 12.60 1.71 10.82
N ASN A 438 13.24 2.58 10.04
CA ASN A 438 14.22 2.17 9.02
C ASN A 438 15.53 1.54 9.52
N ILE A 439 15.79 1.59 10.82
CA ILE A 439 17.00 1.08 11.46
C ILE A 439 16.72 -0.23 12.18
N TYR A 440 15.57 -0.37 12.82
CA TYR A 440 15.22 -1.53 13.62
C TYR A 440 13.79 -1.98 13.40
N HIS A 441 13.58 -3.28 13.57
CA HIS A 441 12.27 -3.88 13.58
C HIS A 441 12.21 -4.89 14.72
N TYR A 442 11.32 -4.66 15.67
CA TYR A 442 11.07 -5.57 16.77
C TYR A 442 9.58 -5.86 16.81
N HIS A 443 9.18 -7.12 16.77
CA HIS A 443 7.80 -7.45 17.07
C HIS A 443 7.66 -8.81 17.75
N ILE A 444 6.54 -8.93 18.45
CA ILE A 444 6.00 -10.19 18.92
C ILE A 444 4.55 -10.26 18.52
N ARG A 445 4.12 -11.44 18.10
CA ARG A 445 2.79 -11.71 17.62
C ARG A 445 2.34 -13.07 18.10
N TYR A 446 1.11 -13.11 18.61
CA TYR A 446 0.43 -14.35 18.89
C TYR A 446 -0.79 -14.45 17.99
N SER A 447 -0.95 -15.58 17.30
CA SER A 447 -2.10 -15.89 16.46
C SER A 447 -2.78 -17.18 16.92
N ASN A 448 -4.08 -17.26 16.72
CA ASN A 448 -4.87 -18.47 16.87
C ASN A 448 -5.83 -18.59 15.68
N THR A 449 -5.87 -19.76 15.05
CA THR A 449 -6.79 -20.10 13.95
C THR A 449 -7.48 -21.41 14.31
N GLY A 450 -8.79 -21.37 14.58
CA GLY A 450 -9.57 -22.53 15.00
C GLY A 450 -9.63 -23.64 13.94
N GLU A 451 -9.91 -24.87 14.40
CA GLU A 451 -9.76 -26.11 13.62
C GLU A 451 -10.58 -26.22 12.33
N ASN A 452 -11.72 -25.53 12.24
CA ASN A 452 -12.63 -25.61 11.09
C ASN A 452 -12.79 -24.24 10.41
N PHE A 453 -11.95 -23.28 10.77
CA PHE A 453 -12.10 -21.90 10.32
C PHE A 453 -11.90 -21.77 8.80
N ARG A 454 -10.95 -22.53 8.25
CA ARG A 454 -10.59 -22.49 6.83
C ARG A 454 -11.73 -22.93 5.94
N ASP A 455 -12.43 -24.00 6.29
CA ASP A 455 -13.47 -24.62 5.46
C ASP A 455 -14.61 -23.64 5.13
N ASN A 456 -14.96 -22.78 6.08
CA ASN A 456 -15.96 -21.73 5.85
C ASN A 456 -15.39 -20.55 5.07
N VAL A 457 -14.24 -20.02 5.50
CA VAL A 457 -13.73 -18.74 5.01
C VAL A 457 -13.15 -18.88 3.61
N ASN A 458 -12.58 -20.02 3.23
CA ASN A 458 -11.95 -20.19 1.92
C ASN A 458 -12.93 -20.16 0.75
N LYS A 459 -14.25 -20.21 0.99
CA LYS A 459 -15.25 -19.97 -0.05
C LYS A 459 -15.31 -18.51 -0.52
N THR A 460 -14.83 -17.57 0.30
CA THR A 460 -14.80 -16.13 -0.02
C THR A 460 -13.45 -15.48 0.19
N GLY A 461 -12.56 -16.10 0.96
CA GLY A 461 -11.26 -15.61 1.38
C GLY A 461 -10.12 -16.57 1.06
N PHE A 462 -9.03 -16.42 1.80
CA PHE A 462 -7.82 -17.21 1.61
C PHE A 462 -7.08 -17.42 2.94
N ILE A 463 -7.24 -18.61 3.50
CA ILE A 463 -6.58 -19.12 4.70
C ILE A 463 -5.76 -20.36 4.30
N ARG A 464 -4.47 -20.34 4.62
CA ARG A 464 -3.53 -21.40 4.22
C ARG A 464 -3.64 -22.64 5.09
N ASP A 465 -3.77 -22.43 6.39
CA ASP A 465 -3.77 -23.48 7.40
C ASP A 465 -4.67 -23.07 8.57
N ASP A 466 -5.25 -24.06 9.22
CA ASP A 466 -6.08 -23.96 10.41
C ASP A 466 -5.60 -24.90 11.51
N ASP A 467 -6.36 -25.00 12.61
CA ASP A 467 -5.95 -25.72 13.81
C ASP A 467 -4.54 -25.30 14.30
N MET A 468 -4.36 -23.99 14.50
CA MET A 468 -3.02 -23.44 14.73
C MET A 468 -3.00 -22.36 15.81
N LYS A 469 -2.04 -22.49 16.73
CA LYS A 469 -1.56 -21.43 17.61
C LYS A 469 -0.12 -21.10 17.20
N GLU A 470 0.14 -19.82 16.95
CA GLU A 470 1.39 -19.33 16.38
C GLU A 470 2.00 -18.30 17.34
N LEU A 471 3.26 -18.48 17.72
CA LEU A 471 4.08 -17.44 18.30
C LEU A 471 5.14 -17.02 17.29
N ASP A 472 5.05 -15.77 16.84
CA ASP A 472 5.91 -15.19 15.83
C ASP A 472 6.65 -13.98 16.40
N SER A 473 7.95 -13.89 16.14
CA SER A 473 8.76 -12.77 16.57
C SER A 473 9.89 -12.48 15.59
N ASP A 474 10.24 -11.21 15.49
CA ASP A 474 11.32 -10.70 14.66
C ASP A 474 12.07 -9.65 15.46
N ILE A 475 13.39 -9.78 15.45
CA ILE A 475 14.29 -8.75 15.93
C ILE A 475 15.34 -8.52 14.85
N THR A 476 15.24 -7.38 14.18
CA THR A 476 16.18 -6.93 13.15
C THR A 476 16.77 -5.59 13.53
N TYR A 477 18.08 -5.43 13.34
CA TYR A 477 18.79 -4.16 13.49
C TYR A 477 19.76 -3.92 12.32
N ARG A 478 19.73 -2.72 11.78
CA ARG A 478 20.60 -2.22 10.72
C ARG A 478 21.55 -1.19 11.29
N TRP A 479 22.83 -1.51 11.28
CA TRP A 479 23.90 -0.62 11.69
C TRP A 479 24.61 -0.02 10.48
N TRP A 480 24.45 1.28 10.27
CA TRP A 480 25.19 2.02 9.25
C TRP A 480 26.64 2.22 9.69
N ALA A 481 27.57 1.89 8.81
CA ALA A 481 29.00 2.06 9.06
C ALA A 481 29.50 3.33 8.39
N ASP A 482 30.20 4.18 9.13
CA ASP A 482 30.81 5.40 8.61
C ASP A 482 32.26 5.14 8.17
N ASN A 483 32.43 4.28 7.16
CA ASN A 483 33.75 3.98 6.60
C ASN A 483 33.72 3.67 5.09
N LYS A 484 34.92 3.58 4.50
CA LYS A 484 35.12 3.43 3.05
C LYS A 484 34.77 2.04 2.49
N TRP A 485 34.59 1.04 3.34
CA TRP A 485 34.48 -0.36 2.94
C TRP A 485 33.06 -0.88 3.11
N ILE A 486 32.53 -0.72 4.32
CA ILE A 486 31.22 -1.20 4.74
C ILE A 486 30.24 -0.05 4.68
N LYS A 487 29.09 -0.30 4.07
CA LYS A 487 27.96 0.62 4.01
C LYS A 487 27.05 0.43 5.21
N TYR A 488 26.56 -0.78 5.42
CA TYR A 488 25.84 -1.15 6.64
C TYR A 488 25.90 -2.65 6.89
N ILE A 489 25.71 -3.02 8.15
CA ILE A 489 25.51 -4.40 8.59
C ILE A 489 24.06 -4.52 9.06
N SER A 490 23.38 -5.61 8.70
CA SER A 490 22.06 -5.94 9.18
C SER A 490 22.11 -7.30 9.87
N ILE A 491 21.64 -7.36 11.10
CA ILE A 491 21.53 -8.60 11.87
C ILE A 491 20.06 -8.79 12.19
N GLY A 492 19.55 -10.00 12.02
CA GLY A 492 18.17 -10.30 12.34
C GLY A 492 17.96 -11.74 12.79
N THR A 493 17.03 -11.92 13.72
CA THR A 493 16.48 -13.21 14.11
C THR A 493 14.99 -13.23 13.83
N TYR A 494 14.52 -14.27 13.15
CA TYR A 494 13.12 -14.50 12.82
C TYR A 494 12.71 -15.84 13.41
N ASN A 495 11.68 -15.85 14.24
CA ASN A 495 11.26 -17.03 14.97
C ASN A 495 9.77 -17.24 14.80
N ASN A 496 9.38 -18.44 14.42
CA ASN A 496 7.99 -18.85 14.38
C ASN A 496 7.83 -20.22 15.02
N ILE A 497 6.87 -20.36 15.92
CA ILE A 497 6.61 -21.58 16.68
C ILE A 497 5.12 -21.91 16.61
N PHE A 498 4.81 -23.16 16.29
CA PHE A 498 3.47 -23.61 15.99
C PHE A 498 3.05 -24.79 16.87
N TRP A 499 1.82 -24.71 17.36
CA TRP A 499 1.12 -25.79 18.04
C TRP A 499 -0.27 -25.94 17.46
N ASN A 500 -0.85 -27.13 17.57
CA ASN A 500 -2.29 -27.30 17.33
C ASN A 500 -3.11 -27.03 18.59
N HIS A 501 -4.44 -27.09 18.47
CA HIS A 501 -5.34 -26.85 19.59
C HIS A 501 -5.24 -27.94 20.68
N GLN A 502 -4.83 -29.16 20.32
CA GLN A 502 -4.50 -30.25 21.25
C GLN A 502 -3.13 -30.08 21.95
N ASN A 503 -2.45 -28.94 21.77
CA ASN A 503 -1.11 -28.64 22.31
C ASN A 503 0.02 -29.55 21.80
N VAL A 504 -0.20 -30.26 20.70
CA VAL A 504 0.86 -30.95 19.97
C VAL A 504 1.73 -29.89 19.30
N PHE A 505 3.02 -29.93 19.61
CA PHE A 505 4.02 -29.11 18.95
C PHE A 505 4.17 -29.55 17.50
N ARG A 506 3.85 -28.67 16.55
CA ARG A 506 3.83 -28.99 15.11
C ARG A 506 5.11 -28.57 14.42
N SER A 507 5.59 -27.36 14.66
CA SER A 507 6.79 -26.88 13.96
C SER A 507 7.44 -25.70 14.67
N TRP A 508 8.73 -25.53 14.41
CA TRP A 508 9.40 -24.24 14.58
C TRP A 508 10.17 -23.90 13.32
N TYR A 509 10.39 -22.60 13.14
CA TYR A 509 11.27 -22.07 12.12
C TYR A 509 12.05 -20.91 12.73
N ILE A 510 13.36 -21.08 12.85
CA ILE A 510 14.29 -20.08 13.38
C ILE A 510 15.28 -19.74 12.27
N THR A 511 15.34 -18.46 11.92
CA THR A 511 16.31 -17.93 10.96
C THR A 511 17.15 -16.87 11.62
N GLU A 512 18.46 -17.11 11.68
CA GLU A 512 19.46 -16.13 12.06
C GLU A 512 20.13 -15.61 10.80
N ARG A 513 20.08 -14.30 10.57
CA ARG A 513 20.59 -13.67 9.37
C ARG A 513 21.60 -12.56 9.69
N PHE A 514 22.75 -12.64 9.04
CA PHE A 514 23.76 -11.61 9.03
C PHE A 514 23.98 -11.14 7.59
N ARG A 515 23.79 -9.85 7.33
CA ARG A 515 24.07 -9.23 6.04
C ARG A 515 25.07 -8.10 6.20
N MET A 516 26.05 -8.05 5.33
CA MET A 516 27.00 -6.94 5.24
C MET A 516 26.97 -6.39 3.82
N TYR A 517 26.62 -5.12 3.69
CA TYR A 517 26.63 -4.42 2.42
C TYR A 517 27.87 -3.54 2.36
N LEU A 518 28.62 -3.64 1.26
CA LEU A 518 29.82 -2.86 1.01
C LEU A 518 29.51 -1.64 0.14
N GLN A 519 30.36 -0.62 0.22
CA GLN A 519 30.22 0.62 -0.55
C GLN A 519 30.30 0.37 -2.07
N ASN A 520 31.09 -0.64 -2.48
CA ASN A 520 31.26 -1.06 -3.88
C ASN A 520 30.13 -1.96 -4.40
N ARG A 521 28.98 -2.00 -3.71
CA ARG A 521 27.76 -2.75 -4.10
C ARG A 521 27.85 -4.27 -3.98
N PHE A 522 28.96 -4.82 -3.51
CA PHE A 522 29.01 -6.20 -3.07
C PHE A 522 28.26 -6.35 -1.75
N SER A 523 27.59 -7.47 -1.56
CA SER A 523 26.98 -7.83 -0.28
C SER A 523 27.32 -9.26 0.08
N LEU A 524 27.56 -9.50 1.37
CA LEU A 524 27.66 -10.81 1.96
C LEU A 524 26.39 -11.08 2.75
N ASP A 525 25.78 -12.24 2.53
CA ASP A 525 24.57 -12.70 3.23
C ASP A 525 24.85 -14.09 3.79
N PHE A 526 24.74 -14.21 5.10
CA PHE A 526 24.81 -15.46 5.82
C PHE A 526 23.45 -15.68 6.51
N SER A 527 22.84 -16.82 6.24
CA SER A 527 21.57 -17.23 6.84
C SER A 527 21.73 -18.62 7.42
N TYR A 528 21.44 -18.77 8.71
CA TYR A 528 21.31 -20.05 9.38
C TYR A 528 19.83 -20.32 9.63
N ASN A 529 19.32 -21.40 9.03
CA ASN A 529 17.92 -21.81 9.17
C ASN A 529 17.88 -23.11 9.98
N ASN A 530 17.14 -23.10 11.08
CA ASN A 530 16.82 -24.27 11.87
C ASN A 530 15.30 -24.47 11.86
N GLU A 531 14.86 -25.56 11.26
CA GLU A 531 13.44 -25.88 11.16
C GLU A 531 13.13 -27.27 11.70
N PHE A 532 11.95 -27.39 12.29
CA PHE A 532 11.34 -28.65 12.65
C PHE A 532 9.90 -28.63 12.12
N LYS A 533 9.47 -29.73 11.49
CA LYS A 533 8.10 -29.91 11.01
C LYS A 533 7.64 -31.33 11.33
N LEU A 534 6.58 -31.43 12.12
CA LEU A 534 5.82 -32.64 12.35
C LEU A 534 4.74 -32.72 11.28
N TYR A 535 4.84 -33.74 10.42
CA TYR A 535 3.87 -34.00 9.35
C TYR A 535 2.63 -34.72 9.87
#